data_AF-G5QA99-F1
#
_entry.id   AF-G5QA99-F1
#
_cell.length_a   1.000
_cell.length_b   1.000
_cell.length_c   1.000
_cell.angle_alpha   90.00
_cell.angle_beta   90.00
_cell.angle_gamma   90.00
#
_symmetry.space_group_name_H-M   'P 1'
#
loop_
_entity.id
_entity.type
_entity.pdbx_description
1 polymer ?
#
loop_
_entity_poly.entity_id
_entity_poly.type
_entity_poly.pdbx_seq_one_letter_code
_entity_poly.pdbx_strand_id
1 'polypeptide(L)' 'MDIAVIGSNMVDLITYTNQMPKEGETLEAPAFKRRRLKSAAADPGV' A
#
# COMPACT_ATOMS: atom_id res chain seq x y z
N MET A 1 16.47 -5.14 -24.30
CA MET A 1 15.31 -6.06 -24.22
C MET A 1 14.41 -5.44 -23.19
N ASP A 2 13.18 -5.11 -23.56
CA ASP A 2 12.29 -4.31 -22.72
C ASP A 2 11.15 -5.20 -22.21
N ILE A 3 10.91 -5.18 -20.91
CA ILE A 3 9.88 -5.99 -20.26
C ILE A 3 8.70 -5.10 -19.90
N ALA A 4 7.52 -5.43 -20.42
CA ALA A 4 6.28 -4.79 -20.03
C ALA A 4 5.66 -5.49 -18.81
N VAL A 5 5.34 -4.72 -17.76
CA VAL A 5 4.67 -5.22 -16.56
C VAL A 5 3.19 -4.83 -16.61
N ILE A 6 2.31 -5.83 -16.55
CA ILE A 6 0.86 -5.65 -16.44
C ILE A 6 0.43 -6.21 -15.09
N GLY A 7 -0.23 -5.39 -14.26
CA GLY A 7 -0.63 -5.77 -12.92
C GLY A 7 -1.62 -4.79 -12.30
N SER A 8 -2.00 -5.07 -11.05
CA SER A 8 -3.00 -4.29 -10.33
C SER A 8 -2.47 -2.91 -9.93
N ASN A 9 -3.31 -1.88 -10.09
CA ASN A 9 -3.04 -0.51 -9.64
C ASN A 9 -3.62 -0.26 -8.23
N MET A 10 -3.24 -1.10 -7.26
CA MET A 10 -3.79 -1.02 -5.90
C MET A 10 -3.28 0.21 -5.15
N VAL A 11 -4.08 0.69 -4.19
CA VAL A 11 -3.70 1.73 -3.25
C VAL A 11 -3.65 1.13 -1.85
N ASP A 12 -2.49 1.17 -1.21
CA ASP A 12 -2.34 0.68 0.15
C ASP A 12 -2.90 1.71 1.15
N LEU A 13 -3.85 1.28 1.97
CA LEU A 13 -4.34 1.99 3.15
C LEU A 13 -3.86 1.24 4.39
N ILE A 14 -2.93 1.84 5.13
CA ILE A 14 -2.29 1.21 6.29
C ILE A 14 -2.63 2.02 7.53
N THR A 15 -3.05 1.34 8.58
CA THR A 15 -3.23 1.92 9.91
C THR A 15 -2.44 1.12 10.94
N TYR A 16 -2.02 1.78 12.00
CA TYR A 16 -1.23 1.16 13.06
C TYR A 16 -2.04 1.11 14.34
N THR A 17 -2.12 -0.08 14.92
CA THR A 17 -2.78 -0.34 16.20
C THR A 17 -1.82 -1.11 17.11
N ASN A 18 -2.00 -0.98 18.43
CA ASN A 18 -1.15 -1.66 19.41
C ASN A 18 -1.49 -3.15 19.58
N GLN A 19 -2.64 -3.56 19.06
CA GLN A 19 -3.14 -4.93 19.10
C GLN A 19 -4.02 -5.22 17.89
N MET A 20 -4.24 -6.50 17.62
CA MET A 20 -5.22 -6.93 16.63
C MET A 20 -6.64 -6.82 17.22
N PRO A 21 -7.62 -6.35 16.45
CA PRO A 21 -9.01 -6.35 16.88
C PRO A 21 -9.52 -7.78 17.03
N LYS A 22 -10.35 -8.00 18.04
CA LYS A 22 -11.15 -9.23 18.16
C LYS A 22 -12.34 -9.16 17.20
N GLU A 23 -12.95 -10.30 16.95
CA GLU A 23 -14.14 -10.38 16.10
C GLU A 23 -15.25 -9.45 16.64
N GLY A 24 -15.75 -8.56 15.78
CA GLY A 24 -16.78 -7.59 16.12
C GLY A 24 -16.32 -6.37 16.92
N GLU A 25 -15.03 -6.27 17.27
CA GLU A 25 -14.48 -5.13 18.02
C GLU A 25 -14.11 -3.96 17.08
N THR A 26 -14.42 -2.74 17.52
CA THR A 26 -13.92 -1.51 16.89
C THR A 26 -12.79 -0.93 17.74
N LEU A 27 -11.63 -0.68 17.12
CA LEU A 27 -10.47 -0.08 17.78
C LEU A 27 -10.17 1.30 17.21
N GLU A 28 -9.71 2.21 18.08
CA GLU A 28 -9.13 3.48 17.64
C GLU A 28 -7.78 3.24 16.98
N ALA A 29 -7.57 3.86 15.83
CA ALA A 29 -6.32 3.76 15.08
C ALA A 29 -5.72 5.17 14.90
N PRO A 30 -4.83 5.61 15.81
CA PRO A 30 -4.45 7.02 15.94
C PRO A 30 -3.56 7.52 14.79
N ALA A 31 -3.04 6.62 13.97
CA ALA A 31 -2.16 6.94 12.85
C ALA A 31 -2.61 6.24 11.57
N PHE A 32 -2.59 6.98 10.46
CA PHE A 32 -2.92 6.49 9.13
C PHE A 32 -1.84 6.87 8.13
N LYS A 33 -1.50 5.93 7.23
CA LYS A 33 -0.57 6.18 6.13
C LYS A 33 -1.17 5.65 4.83
N ARG A 34 -1.30 6.55 3.85
CA ARG A 34 -1.56 6.21 2.46
C ARG A 34 -0.23 6.09 1.73
N ARG A 35 0.07 4.92 1.19
CA ARG A 35 1.30 4.71 0.40
C ARG A 35 0.95 4.81 -1.09
N ARG A 36 1.56 5.77 -1.78
CA ARG A 36 1.50 5.85 -3.24
C ARG A 36 2.57 4.94 -3.80
N LEU A 37 2.15 3.90 -4.51
CA LEU A 37 3.08 3.12 -5.33
C LEU A 37 3.58 4.03 -6.45
N LYS A 38 4.90 4.15 -6.60
CA LYS A 38 5.46 4.76 -7.82
C LYS A 38 5.13 3.78 -8.95
N SER A 39 4.44 4.29 -9.98
CA SER A 39 4.32 3.59 -11.25
C SER A 39 5.71 3.13 -11.66
N ALA A 40 5.87 1.82 -11.92
CA ALA A 40 7.05 1.28 -12.57
C ALA A 40 7.02 1.69 -14.05
N ALA A 41 6.92 2.99 -14.35
CA ALA A 41 7.37 3.51 -15.62
C ALA A 41 8.89 3.44 -15.54
N ALA A 42 9.47 2.56 -16.35
CA ALA A 42 10.90 2.35 -16.47
C ALA A 42 11.65 3.67 -16.37
N ASP A 43 12.64 3.72 -15.48
CA ASP A 43 13.64 4.79 -15.45
C ASP A 43 14.33 4.79 -16.82
N PRO A 44 14.20 5.84 -17.65
CA PRO A 44 14.83 5.88 -18.97
C PRO A 44 16.36 6.13 -18.87
N GLY A 45 16.96 5.99 -17.70
CA GLY A 45 18.35 6.34 -17.39
C GLY A 45 19.29 5.20 -16.98
N VAL A 46 18.92 3.93 -17.17
CA VAL A 46 19.85 2.79 -17.11
C VAL A 46 19.81 1.98 -18.40
#